data_AF-A0A821IGZ3-F1
#
_entry.id   AF-A0A821IGZ3-F1
#
_cell.length_a   1.000
_cell.length_b   1.000
_cell.length_c   1.000
_cell.angle_alpha   90.00
_cell.angle_beta   90.00
_cell.angle_gamma   90.00
#
_symmetry.space_group_name_H-M   'P 1'
#
loop_
_entity.id
_entity.type
_entity.pdbx_description
1 polymer ?
#
loop_
_entity_poly.entity_id
_entity_poly.type
_entity_poly.pdbx_seq_one_letter_code
_entity_poly.pdbx_strand_id
1 'polypeptide(L)'
;MLHSLMCKTNCEGCGKRWNGTLNIYKREGLFLILSFQCSTCQNIITVETSPKIVESDRRDINVRAQIGGHLCGIRHTGLVKMTGALNLPSPVQDAIYSKWDRNLLQVVKTFSERSMKKAAEETIAAQNGTDLIVSGDGF
;
A
#
# COMPACT_ATOMS: atom_id res chain seq x y z
N MET A 1 13.29 2.76 -20.87
CA MET A 1 12.10 2.86 -21.73
C MET A 1 11.52 4.27 -21.78
N LEU A 2 11.23 4.94 -20.65
CA LEU A 2 10.75 6.33 -20.65
C LEU A 2 11.77 7.36 -21.18
N HIS A 3 13.03 7.28 -20.76
CA HIS A 3 14.11 8.13 -21.29
C HIS A 3 14.26 7.99 -22.82
N SER A 4 14.25 6.76 -23.35
CA SER A 4 14.32 6.50 -24.79
C SER A 4 13.11 7.00 -25.58
N LEU A 5 11.93 7.07 -24.95
CA LEU A 5 10.74 7.66 -25.57
C LEU A 5 10.86 9.19 -25.62
N MET A 6 11.33 9.82 -24.54
CA MET A 6 11.57 11.27 -24.51
C MET A 6 12.62 11.70 -25.53
N CYS A 7 13.70 10.94 -25.75
CA CYS A 7 14.68 11.23 -26.81
C CYS A 7 14.12 11.17 -28.24
N LYS A 8 12.86 10.76 -28.43
CA LYS A 8 12.16 10.76 -29.73
C LYS A 8 11.16 11.91 -29.84
N THR A 9 10.92 12.68 -28.79
CA THR A 9 9.99 13.82 -28.79
C THR A 9 10.75 15.15 -28.85
N ASN A 10 10.02 16.23 -29.11
CA ASN A 10 10.54 17.59 -29.06
C ASN A 10 10.34 18.18 -27.66
N CYS A 11 11.29 18.99 -27.22
CA CYS A 11 11.18 19.72 -25.97
C CYS A 11 10.14 20.84 -26.10
N GLU A 12 9.17 20.89 -25.19
CA GLU A 12 8.11 21.92 -25.18
C GLU A 12 8.65 23.35 -25.07
N GLY A 13 9.78 23.55 -24.38
CA GLY A 13 10.35 24.88 -24.19
C GLY A 13 11.11 25.43 -25.40
N CYS A 14 11.76 24.58 -26.20
CA CYS A 14 12.61 25.04 -27.32
C CYS A 14 12.27 24.45 -28.69
N GLY A 15 11.30 23.54 -28.78
CA GLY A 15 10.86 22.90 -30.02
C GLY A 15 11.87 21.92 -30.65
N LYS A 16 13.12 21.86 -30.15
CA LYS A 16 14.16 20.95 -30.64
C LYS A 16 13.98 19.55 -30.06
N ARG A 17 14.55 18.55 -30.74
CA ARG A 17 14.57 17.16 -30.26
C ARG A 17 15.18 17.09 -28.87
N TRP A 18 14.49 16.41 -27.95
CA TRP A 18 14.91 16.33 -26.56
C TRP A 18 16.18 15.47 -26.43
N ASN A 19 17.19 16.01 -25.74
CA ASN A 19 18.50 15.40 -25.50
C ASN A 19 18.93 15.52 -24.03
N GLY A 20 17.97 15.40 -23.13
CA GLY A 20 18.12 15.74 -21.73
C GLY A 20 18.44 14.57 -20.80
N THR A 21 18.42 14.88 -19.50
CA THR A 21 18.55 13.91 -18.42
C THR A 21 17.20 13.60 -17.79
N LEU A 22 17.01 12.34 -17.40
CA LEU A 22 15.90 11.89 -16.58
C LEU A 22 16.40 11.64 -15.16
N ASN A 23 15.78 12.31 -14.19
CA ASN A 23 16.08 12.16 -12.78
C ASN A 23 14.84 11.73 -12.00
N ILE A 24 15.04 10.96 -10.94
CA ILE A 24 14.00 10.70 -9.95
C ILE A 24 14.08 11.83 -8.92
N TYR A 25 13.11 12.74 -8.95
CA TYR A 25 13.06 13.89 -8.04
C TYR A 25 12.60 13.48 -6.64
N LYS A 26 11.60 12.60 -6.57
CA LYS A 26 11.03 12.13 -5.31
C LYS A 26 10.57 10.69 -5.42
N ARG A 27 10.68 9.94 -4.32
CA ARG A 27 10.19 8.55 -4.20
C ARG A 27 9.48 8.36 -2.86
N GLU A 28 8.24 7.89 -2.89
CA GLU A 28 7.42 7.56 -1.71
C GLU A 28 6.77 6.17 -1.91
N GLY A 29 7.42 5.12 -1.43
CA GLY A 29 7.01 3.76 -1.80
C GLY A 29 7.10 3.58 -3.32
N LEU A 30 6.03 3.10 -3.94
CA LEU A 30 5.96 2.89 -5.40
C LEU A 30 5.70 4.18 -6.19
N PHE A 31 5.33 5.26 -5.51
CA PHE A 31 5.13 6.55 -6.15
C PHE A 31 6.46 7.24 -6.45
N LEU A 32 6.59 7.78 -7.66
CA LEU A 32 7.76 8.52 -8.12
C LEU A 32 7.32 9.87 -8.72
N ILE A 33 8.14 10.88 -8.51
CA ILE A 33 8.14 12.10 -9.33
C ILE A 33 9.37 12.02 -10.22
N LEU A 34 9.12 11.95 -11.52
CA LEU A 34 10.16 11.98 -12.55
C LEU A 34 10.37 13.42 -12.98
N SER A 35 11.62 13.81 -13.17
CA SER A 35 12.02 15.11 -13.68
C SER A 35 12.81 14.93 -14.97
N PHE A 36 12.36 15.60 -16.03
CA PHE A 36 12.99 15.61 -17.34
C PHE A 36 13.56 17.00 -17.60
N GLN A 37 14.88 17.10 -17.65
CA GLN A 37 15.57 18.37 -17.87
C GLN A 37 16.20 18.40 -19.25
N CYS A 38 15.80 19.35 -20.09
CA CYS A 38 16.38 19.53 -21.42
C CYS A 38 17.77 20.16 -21.32
N SER A 39 18.79 19.52 -21.93
CA SER A 39 20.16 20.06 -21.93
C SER A 39 20.32 21.36 -22.74
N THR A 40 19.40 21.63 -23.67
CA THR A 40 19.52 22.79 -24.58
C THR A 40 18.94 24.08 -23.97
N CYS A 41 17.73 24.03 -23.43
CA CYS A 41 17.05 25.21 -22.87
C CYS A 41 16.84 25.15 -21.36
N GLN A 42 17.32 24.09 -20.70
CA GLN A 42 17.18 23.88 -19.26
C GLN A 42 15.72 23.78 -18.76
N ASN A 43 14.74 23.65 -19.66
CA ASN A 43 13.35 23.44 -19.28
C ASN A 43 13.19 22.11 -18.51
N ILE A 44 12.43 22.15 -17.42
CA ILE A 44 12.18 21.02 -16.53
C ILE A 44 10.69 20.65 -16.61
N ILE A 45 10.41 19.40 -16.93
CA ILE A 45 9.07 18.83 -16.93
C ILE A 45 9.02 17.77 -15.84
N THR A 46 8.05 17.88 -14.93
CA THR A 46 7.83 16.89 -13.87
C THR A 46 6.60 16.04 -14.14
N VAL A 47 6.73 14.73 -13.95
CA VAL A 47 5.63 13.77 -14.14
C VAL A 47 5.47 12.95 -12.87
N GLU A 48 4.25 12.94 -12.33
CA GLU A 48 3.85 12.05 -11.23
C GLU A 48 3.44 10.68 -11.80
N THR A 49 3.95 9.58 -11.22
CA THR A 49 3.61 8.23 -11.71
C THR A 49 2.25 7.71 -11.25
N SER A 50 1.61 8.39 -10.29
CA SER A 50 0.30 8.01 -9.75
C SER A 50 -0.37 9.23 -9.11
N PRO A 51 -1.70 9.36 -9.22
CA PRO A 51 -2.43 10.41 -8.52
C PRO A 51 -2.43 10.21 -7.00
N LYS A 52 -2.78 11.27 -6.27
CA LYS A 52 -3.22 11.19 -4.88
C LYS A 52 -4.66 10.65 -4.82
N ILE A 53 -5.00 10.07 -3.68
CA ILE A 53 -6.40 9.78 -3.35
C ILE A 53 -7.11 11.10 -3.01
N VAL A 54 -8.36 11.25 -3.45
CA VAL A 54 -9.19 12.43 -3.13
C VAL A 54 -9.23 12.61 -1.61
N GLU A 55 -9.01 13.85 -1.14
CA GLU A 55 -9.01 14.21 0.30
C GLU A 55 -7.94 13.50 1.16
N SER A 56 -6.90 12.92 0.55
CA SER A 56 -5.84 12.25 1.29
C SER A 56 -4.46 12.55 0.74
N ASP A 57 -3.46 12.62 1.61
CA ASP A 57 -2.05 12.68 1.21
C ASP A 57 -1.49 11.33 0.74
N ARG A 58 -2.31 10.27 0.78
CA ARG A 58 -1.91 8.94 0.34
C ARG A 58 -1.86 8.86 -1.18
N ARG A 59 -0.83 8.17 -1.68
CA ARG A 59 -0.67 7.87 -3.11
C ARG A 59 -1.47 6.63 -3.49
N ASP A 60 -2.28 6.76 -4.54
CA ASP A 60 -3.21 5.73 -4.98
C ASP A 60 -2.50 4.40 -5.27
N ILE A 61 -1.35 4.44 -5.95
CA ILE A 61 -0.54 3.25 -6.26
C ILE A 61 -0.13 2.44 -5.02
N ASN A 62 0.22 3.11 -3.92
CA ASN A 62 0.65 2.44 -2.69
C ASN A 62 -0.53 1.72 -2.02
N VAL A 63 -1.70 2.37 -2.02
CA VAL A 63 -2.93 1.79 -1.47
C VAL A 63 -3.41 0.62 -2.33
N ARG A 64 -3.42 0.76 -3.65
CA ARG A 64 -3.80 -0.31 -4.57
C ARG A 64 -2.85 -1.51 -4.49
N ALA A 65 -1.55 -1.27 -4.35
CA ALA A 65 -0.58 -2.34 -4.17
C ALA A 65 -0.86 -3.14 -2.89
N GLN A 66 -1.21 -2.48 -1.79
CA GLN A 66 -1.58 -3.15 -0.54
C GLN A 66 -2.89 -3.93 -0.65
N ILE A 67 -3.95 -3.31 -1.19
CA ILE A 67 -5.24 -3.97 -1.39
C ILE A 67 -5.08 -5.17 -2.32
N GLY A 68 -4.41 -4.99 -3.46
CA GLY A 68 -4.14 -6.05 -4.42
C GLY A 68 -3.31 -7.18 -3.81
N GLY A 69 -2.25 -6.87 -3.08
CA GLY A 69 -1.46 -7.90 -2.38
C GLY A 69 -2.26 -8.65 -1.31
N HIS A 70 -3.21 -7.98 -0.64
CA HIS A 70 -4.13 -8.64 0.29
C HIS A 70 -5.07 -9.61 -0.44
N LEU A 71 -5.73 -9.15 -1.51
CA LEU A 71 -6.66 -9.96 -2.31
C LEU A 71 -5.98 -11.15 -2.98
N CYS A 72 -4.71 -11.01 -3.35
CA CYS A 72 -3.90 -12.10 -3.92
C CYS A 72 -3.27 -13.04 -2.87
N GLY A 73 -3.56 -12.86 -1.57
CA GLY A 73 -3.01 -13.71 -0.50
C GLY A 73 -1.53 -13.48 -0.17
N ILE A 74 -0.86 -12.53 -0.83
CA ILE A 74 0.56 -12.20 -0.62
C ILE A 74 0.74 -11.47 0.72
N ARG A 75 -0.23 -10.60 1.07
CA ARG A 75 -0.24 -9.73 2.25
C ARG A 75 1.00 -8.83 2.33
N HIS A 76 1.14 -8.06 3.41
CA HIS A 76 2.22 -7.10 3.58
C HIS A 76 3.61 -7.74 3.54
N THR A 77 3.82 -8.83 4.29
CA THR A 77 5.11 -9.53 4.35
C THR A 77 5.57 -10.00 2.97
N GLY A 78 4.65 -10.54 2.15
CA GLY A 78 4.98 -10.95 0.79
C GLY A 78 5.26 -9.76 -0.12
N LEU A 79 4.51 -8.66 0.02
CA LEU A 79 4.75 -7.42 -0.74
C LEU A 79 6.13 -6.83 -0.43
N VAL A 80 6.55 -6.82 0.84
CA VAL A 80 7.88 -6.35 1.25
C VAL A 80 8.97 -7.23 0.62
N LYS A 81 8.82 -8.55 0.63
CA LYS A 81 9.77 -9.47 0.00
C LYS A 81 9.85 -9.27 -1.52
N MET A 82 8.69 -9.17 -2.17
CA MET A 82 8.60 -8.96 -3.62
C MET A 82 9.22 -7.63 -4.03
N THR A 83 8.86 -6.53 -3.35
CA THR A 83 9.43 -5.21 -3.64
C THR A 83 10.92 -5.16 -3.33
N GLY A 84 11.37 -5.77 -2.23
CA GLY A 84 12.78 -5.92 -1.90
C GLY A 84 13.56 -6.67 -2.98
N ALA A 85 13.03 -7.77 -3.51
CA ALA A 85 13.65 -8.52 -4.62
C ALA A 85 13.77 -7.69 -5.91
N LEU A 86 12.87 -6.73 -6.11
CA LEU A 86 12.91 -5.78 -7.23
C LEU A 86 13.75 -4.53 -6.95
N ASN A 87 14.40 -4.45 -5.79
CA ASN A 87 15.09 -3.25 -5.31
C ASN A 87 14.17 -2.00 -5.29
N LEU A 88 12.90 -2.23 -4.94
CA LEU A 88 11.88 -1.21 -4.75
C LEU A 88 11.60 -1.02 -3.26
N PRO A 89 11.29 0.20 -2.81
CA PRO A 89 10.81 0.40 -1.45
C PRO A 89 9.44 -0.25 -1.27
N SER A 90 9.13 -0.64 -0.04
CA SER A 90 7.80 -1.13 0.32
C SER A 90 6.73 -0.06 0.05
N PRO A 91 5.53 -0.43 -0.45
CA PRO A 91 4.44 0.51 -0.69
C PRO A 91 3.96 1.22 0.58
N VAL A 92 4.07 0.54 1.73
CA VAL A 92 3.75 1.09 3.05
C VAL A 92 4.89 0.77 4.01
N GLN A 93 5.26 1.73 4.83
CA GLN A 93 6.32 1.54 5.83
C GLN A 93 5.88 0.57 6.92
N ASP A 94 6.78 -0.33 7.32
CA ASP A 94 6.51 -1.37 8.31
C ASP A 94 5.99 -0.82 9.63
N ALA A 95 6.58 0.28 10.13
CA ALA A 95 6.14 0.91 11.37
C ALA A 95 4.67 1.36 11.33
N ILE A 96 4.24 1.91 10.19
CA ILE A 96 2.85 2.35 9.99
C ILE A 96 1.95 1.13 9.88
N TYR A 97 2.34 0.12 9.09
CA TYR A 97 1.59 -1.11 8.93
C TYR A 97 1.37 -1.82 10.27
N SER A 98 2.45 -2.09 11.01
CA SER A 98 2.41 -2.79 12.31
C SER A 98 1.60 -2.03 13.37
N LYS A 99 1.55 -0.70 13.32
CA LYS A 99 0.67 0.09 14.19
C LYS A 99 -0.81 -0.22 13.91
N TRP A 100 -1.21 -0.18 12.64
CA TRP A 100 -2.59 -0.45 12.25
C TRP A 100 -2.98 -1.90 12.44
N ASP A 101 -2.09 -2.83 12.12
CA ASP A 101 -2.30 -4.27 12.30
C ASP A 101 -2.58 -4.62 13.76
N ARG A 102 -1.80 -4.09 14.70
CA ARG A 102 -2.05 -4.25 16.15
C ARG A 102 -3.39 -3.68 16.60
N ASN A 103 -3.74 -2.49 16.10
CA ASN A 103 -5.03 -1.87 16.44
C ASN A 103 -6.20 -2.71 15.92
N LEU A 104 -6.11 -3.19 14.68
CA LEU A 104 -7.12 -4.06 14.07
C LEU A 104 -7.26 -5.37 14.84
N LEU A 105 -6.14 -6.01 15.19
CA LEU A 105 -6.13 -7.24 15.97
C LEU A 105 -6.81 -7.05 17.34
N GLN A 106 -6.54 -5.93 18.02
CA GLN A 106 -7.18 -5.61 19.30
C GLN A 106 -8.69 -5.46 19.15
N VAL A 107 -9.15 -4.75 18.12
CA VAL A 107 -10.59 -4.58 17.84
C VAL A 107 -11.24 -5.93 17.56
N VAL A 108 -10.65 -6.75 16.68
CA VAL A 108 -11.14 -8.09 16.35
C VAL A 108 -11.23 -8.96 17.60
N LYS A 109 -10.20 -8.94 18.45
CA LYS A 109 -10.18 -9.69 19.71
C LYS A 109 -11.32 -9.26 20.63
N THR A 110 -11.53 -7.96 20.83
CA THR A 110 -12.62 -7.45 21.67
C THR A 110 -14.00 -7.82 21.12
N PHE A 111 -14.20 -7.78 19.81
CA PHE A 111 -15.45 -8.24 19.19
C PHE A 111 -15.66 -9.75 19.36
N SER A 112 -14.61 -10.55 19.17
CA SER A 112 -14.65 -12.00 19.36
C SER A 112 -14.99 -12.36 20.80
N GLU A 113 -14.34 -11.75 21.79
CA GLU A 113 -14.64 -11.95 23.22
C GLU A 113 -16.08 -11.61 23.57
N ARG A 114 -16.60 -10.48 23.08
CA ARG A 114 -18.00 -10.09 23.27
C ARG A 114 -18.97 -11.08 22.63
N SER A 115 -18.66 -11.53 21.41
CA SER A 115 -19.49 -12.49 20.69
C SER A 115 -19.52 -13.84 21.41
N MET A 116 -18.38 -14.33 21.90
CA MET A 116 -18.29 -15.57 22.67
C MET A 116 -19.07 -15.46 23.98
N LYS A 117 -18.93 -14.34 24.70
CA LYS A 117 -19.68 -14.11 25.93
C LYS A 117 -21.19 -14.12 25.70
N LYS A 118 -21.67 -13.44 24.65
CA LYS A 118 -23.10 -13.42 24.30
C LYS A 118 -23.62 -14.80 23.93
N ALA A 119 -22.88 -15.56 23.13
CA ALA A 119 -23.24 -16.94 22.76
C ALA A 119 -23.29 -17.87 23.99
N ALA A 120 -22.36 -17.68 24.93
CA ALA A 120 -22.34 -18.42 26.19
C ALA A 120 -23.57 -18.11 27.06
N GLU A 121 -23.92 -16.83 27.21
CA GLU A 121 -25.12 -16.38 27.93
C GLU A 121 -26.41 -16.90 27.28
N GLU A 122 -26.50 -16.88 25.95
CA GLU A 122 -27.65 -17.43 25.21
C GLU A 122 -27.78 -18.94 25.40
N THR A 123 -26.67 -19.67 25.47
CA THR A 123 -26.65 -21.13 25.70
C THR A 123 -27.13 -21.48 27.11
N ILE A 124 -26.65 -20.75 28.14
CA ILE A 124 -27.12 -20.90 29.53
C ILE A 124 -28.63 -20.65 29.61
N ALA A 125 -29.10 -19.56 28.98
CA ALA A 125 -30.51 -19.19 28.99
C ALA A 125 -31.41 -20.22 28.27
N ALA A 126 -30.91 -20.84 27.19
CA ALA A 126 -31.64 -21.86 26.44
C ALA A 126 -31.69 -23.23 27.14
N GLN A 127 -30.69 -23.56 27.98
CA GLN A 127 -30.58 -24.87 28.64
C GLN A 127 -31.14 -24.93 30.06
N ASN A 128 -31.60 -23.82 30.68
CA ASN A 128 -32.02 -23.77 32.10
C ASN A 128 -30.96 -24.38 33.06
N GLY A 129 -29.69 -24.36 32.68
CA GLY A 129 -28.59 -25.02 33.39
C GLY A 129 -27.33 -24.15 33.38
N THR A 130 -26.60 -24.17 34.48
CA THR A 130 -25.39 -23.34 34.72
C THR A 130 -24.12 -23.86 34.04
N ASP A 131 -24.16 -25.03 33.39
CA ASP A 131 -22.96 -25.67 32.83
C ASP A 131 -22.80 -25.41 31.33
N LEU A 132 -21.79 -24.59 31.00
CA LEU A 132 -21.27 -24.44 29.64
C LEU A 132 -20.21 -25.51 29.38
N ILE A 133 -20.52 -26.47 28.50
CA ILE A 133 -19.51 -27.37 27.95
C ILE A 133 -18.80 -26.65 26.79
N VAL A 134 -17.61 -26.12 27.06
CA VAL A 134 -16.72 -25.56 26.01
C VAL A 134 -15.83 -26.70 25.50
N SER A 135 -16.18 -27.28 24.35
CA SER A 135 -15.28 -28.22 23.66
C SER A 135 -14.20 -27.42 22.93
N GLY A 136 -12.98 -27.47 23.47
CA GLY A 136 -11.79 -27.00 22.77
C GLY A 136 -11.28 -28.06 21.82
N ASP A 137 -11.74 -28.05 20.57
CA ASP A 137 -11.12 -28.83 19.52
C ASP A 137 -9.81 -28.14 19.12
N GLY A 138 -8.73 -28.57 19.78
CA GLY A 138 -7.36 -28.24 19.40
C GLY A 138 -6.87 -29.22 18.34
N PHE A 139 -6.62 -28.71 17.13
CA PHE A 139 -5.68 -29.27 16.17
C PHE A 139 -4.87 -28.13 15.54
#